data_AF-A0A061GH13-F1
#
_entry.id   AF-A0A061GH13-F1
#
_cell.length_a   1.000
_cell.length_b   1.000
_cell.length_c   1.000
_cell.angle_alpha   90.00
_cell.angle_beta   90.00
_cell.angle_gamma   90.00
#
_symmetry.space_group_name_H-M   'P 1'
#
loop_
_entity.id
_entity.type
_entity.pdbx_description
1 polymer ?
#
loop_
_entity_poly.entity_id
_entity_poly.type
_entity_poly.pdbx_seq_one_letter_code
_entity_poly.pdbx_strand_id
1 'polypeptide(L)'
;MAQAVEEWYKQMPIITRSYLTAAVVTTIGCSLEIISPYHLYLNPKLVVKQYQFWRLITNFLYFRKMDLDFMFHMFFLARYCKLLEENSFRGRTADFFYMLLFGASVLTGIVLIGGMIPYLSESFAKIIFLSNSLTFMMVYVWSKQNPFIHMSFLGLFTFTAAYLPWV
;
A
#
# COMPACT_ATOMS: atom_id res chain seq x y z
N MET A 1 20.16 6.20 -19.73
CA MET A 1 18.89 5.54 -19.33
C MET A 1 18.99 4.91 -17.94
N ALA A 2 19.89 3.94 -17.70
CA ALA A 2 20.04 3.29 -16.38
C ALA A 2 20.45 4.26 -15.25
N GLN A 3 21.35 5.21 -15.51
CA GLN A 3 21.81 6.20 -14.52
C GLN A 3 20.69 7.11 -13.99
N ALA A 4 19.75 7.52 -14.85
CA ALA A 4 18.63 8.37 -14.45
C ALA A 4 17.66 7.65 -13.48
N VAL A 5 17.47 6.34 -13.67
CA VAL A 5 16.64 5.52 -12.78
C VAL A 5 17.34 5.31 -11.44
N GLU A 6 18.65 5.09 -11.47
CA GLU A 6 19.45 4.93 -10.26
C GLU A 6 19.48 6.21 -9.41
N GLU A 7 19.65 7.38 -10.04
CA GLU A 7 19.59 8.67 -9.36
C GLU A 7 18.20 8.92 -8.79
N TRP A 8 17.14 8.67 -9.55
CA TRP A 8 15.76 8.80 -9.07
C TRP A 8 15.49 7.89 -7.87
N TYR A 9 15.99 6.66 -7.90
CA TYR A 9 15.84 5.69 -6.81
C TYR A 9 16.67 6.06 -5.57
N LYS A 10 17.88 6.61 -5.76
CA LYS A 10 18.72 7.11 -4.65
C LYS A 10 18.19 8.38 -4.02
N GLN A 11 17.47 9.21 -4.78
CA GLN A 11 16.77 10.39 -4.27
C GLN A 11 15.55 10.05 -3.42
N MET A 12 15.06 8.81 -3.45
CA MET A 12 13.94 8.42 -2.62
C MET A 12 14.36 8.23 -1.16
N PRO A 13 13.50 8.66 -0.21
CA PRO A 13 13.75 8.42 1.19
C PRO A 13 13.62 6.93 1.53
N ILE A 14 14.24 6.53 2.64
CA ILE A 14 14.60 5.12 2.92
C ILE A 14 13.36 4.23 3.04
N ILE A 15 12.30 4.70 3.71
CA ILE A 15 11.10 3.88 3.95
C ILE A 15 10.35 3.68 2.64
N THR A 16 10.07 4.77 1.92
CA THR A 16 9.44 4.73 0.59
C THR A 16 10.17 3.77 -0.36
N ARG A 17 11.50 3.85 -0.39
CA ARG A 17 12.35 3.01 -1.24
C ARG A 17 12.25 1.52 -0.89
N SER A 18 12.33 1.20 0.40
CA SER A 18 12.20 -0.18 0.89
C SER A 18 10.81 -0.76 0.62
N TYR A 19 9.76 0.05 0.80
CA TYR A 19 8.38 -0.36 0.57
C TYR A 19 8.09 -0.61 -0.90
N LEU A 20 8.54 0.29 -1.79
CA LEU A 20 8.39 0.14 -3.24
C LEU A 20 9.13 -1.08 -3.76
N THR A 21 10.37 -1.31 -3.32
CA THR A 21 11.12 -2.50 -3.72
C THR A 21 10.50 -3.79 -3.21
N ALA A 22 10.08 -3.84 -1.95
CA ALA A 22 9.41 -5.01 -1.41
C ALA A 22 8.11 -5.30 -2.17
N ALA A 23 7.33 -4.28 -2.54
CA ALA A 23 6.13 -4.45 -3.34
C ALA A 23 6.42 -4.99 -4.75
N VAL A 24 7.40 -4.41 -5.47
CA VAL A 24 7.82 -4.88 -6.80
C VAL A 24 8.36 -6.30 -6.76
N VAL A 25 9.24 -6.62 -5.81
CA VAL A 25 9.82 -7.95 -5.64
C VAL A 25 8.74 -8.99 -5.34
N THR A 26 7.79 -8.67 -4.47
CA THR A 26 6.69 -9.59 -4.13
C THR A 26 5.78 -9.84 -5.33
N THR A 27 5.46 -8.81 -6.12
CA THR A 27 4.65 -8.95 -7.34
C THR A 27 5.36 -9.75 -8.43
N ILE A 28 6.65 -9.53 -8.64
CA ILE A 28 7.47 -10.30 -9.59
C ILE A 28 7.57 -11.76 -9.13
N GLY A 29 7.82 -12.01 -7.84
CA GLY A 29 7.93 -13.35 -7.27
C GLY A 29 6.66 -14.19 -7.48
N CYS A 30 5.48 -13.59 -7.42
CA CYS A 30 4.23 -14.29 -7.73
C CYS A 30 3.99 -14.45 -9.24
N SER A 31 4.46 -13.50 -10.05
CA SER A 31 4.32 -13.56 -11.51
C SER A 31 5.23 -14.62 -12.15
N LEU A 32 6.35 -14.94 -11.49
CA LEU A 32 7.23 -16.06 -11.84
C LEU A 32 6.73 -17.41 -11.26
N GLU A 33 5.53 -17.43 -10.64
CA GLU A 33 4.93 -18.59 -9.97
C GLU A 33 5.80 -19.23 -8.86
N ILE A 34 6.86 -18.55 -8.41
CA ILE A 34 7.72 -19.00 -7.30
C ILE A 34 6.90 -19.04 -6.00
N ILE A 35 5.95 -18.11 -5.86
CA ILE A 35 5.02 -18.04 -4.73
C ILE A 35 3.60 -18.08 -5.30
N SER A 36 2.85 -19.13 -4.97
CA SER A 36 1.45 -19.22 -5.37
C SER A 36 0.62 -18.11 -4.69
N PRO A 37 -0.19 -17.34 -5.44
CA PRO A 37 -1.06 -16.30 -4.89
C PRO A 37 -2.00 -16.79 -3.78
N TYR A 38 -2.28 -18.10 -3.76
CA TYR A 38 -3.08 -18.76 -2.73
C TYR A 38 -2.42 -18.78 -1.34
N HIS A 39 -1.08 -18.70 -1.25
CA HIS A 39 -0.37 -18.58 0.03
C HIS A 39 -0.43 -17.16 0.61
N LEU A 40 -0.64 -16.15 -0.23
CA LEU A 40 -0.75 -14.73 0.14
C LEU A 40 -2.17 -14.30 0.48
N TYR A 41 -3.17 -15.13 0.15
CA TYR A 41 -4.55 -14.85 0.52
C TYR A 41 -4.72 -14.85 2.04
N LEU A 42 -5.28 -13.76 2.54
CA LEU A 42 -5.56 -13.57 3.95
C LEU A 42 -6.87 -14.30 4.29
N ASN A 43 -6.75 -15.54 4.74
CA ASN A 43 -7.88 -16.24 5.33
C ASN A 43 -7.86 -16.03 6.85
N PRO A 44 -8.79 -15.23 7.41
CA PRO A 44 -8.79 -14.89 8.85
C PRO A 44 -8.91 -16.12 9.74
N LYS A 45 -9.62 -17.17 9.29
CA LYS A 45 -9.74 -18.42 10.04
C LYS A 45 -8.41 -19.17 10.16
N LEU A 46 -7.56 -19.12 9.12
CA LEU A 46 -6.23 -19.71 9.17
C LEU A 46 -5.23 -18.83 9.92
N VAL A 47 -5.31 -17.50 9.80
CA VAL A 47 -4.39 -16.62 10.53
C VAL A 47 -4.58 -16.74 12.05
N VAL A 48 -5.82 -16.78 12.53
CA VAL A 48 -6.12 -16.89 13.97
C VAL A 48 -5.88 -18.30 14.52
N LYS A 49 -6.24 -19.36 13.76
CA LYS A 49 -6.04 -20.76 14.24
C LYS A 49 -4.62 -21.29 14.05
N GLN A 50 -3.87 -20.83 13.05
CA GLN A 50 -2.56 -21.39 12.65
C GLN A 50 -1.40 -20.41 12.84
N TYR A 51 -1.63 -19.23 13.44
CA TYR A 51 -0.58 -18.25 13.76
C TYR A 51 0.36 -17.89 12.59
N GLN A 52 -0.18 -17.78 11.38
CA GLN A 52 0.62 -17.48 10.18
C GLN A 52 0.84 -15.97 10.02
N PHE A 53 1.66 -15.38 10.90
CA PHE A 53 1.93 -13.94 10.96
C PHE A 53 2.58 -13.38 9.68
N TRP A 54 3.35 -14.21 8.95
CA TRP A 54 3.97 -13.79 7.69
C TRP A 54 2.94 -13.38 6.64
N ARG A 55 1.75 -14.01 6.63
CA ARG A 55 0.66 -13.66 5.70
C ARG A 55 0.16 -12.24 5.90
N LEU A 56 0.19 -11.73 7.14
CA LEU A 56 -0.23 -10.37 7.44
C LEU A 56 0.68 -9.37 6.72
N ILE A 57 2.00 -9.56 6.83
CA ILE A 57 2.99 -8.66 6.25
C ILE A 57 3.01 -8.78 4.72
N THR A 58 3.03 -10.01 4.19
CA THR A 58 3.12 -10.23 2.74
C THR A 58 1.85 -9.79 2.01
N ASN A 59 0.69 -9.77 2.67
CA ASN A 59 -0.57 -9.32 2.07
C ASN A 59 -0.61 -7.80 1.80
N PHE A 60 0.13 -6.99 2.57
CA PHE A 60 0.26 -5.54 2.32
C PHE A 60 1.22 -5.20 1.18
N LEU A 61 2.16 -6.10 0.87
CA LEU A 61 3.19 -5.89 -0.14
C LEU A 61 2.76 -6.37 -1.52
N TYR A 62 1.79 -7.28 -1.59
CA TYR A 62 1.36 -7.86 -2.84
C TYR A 62 0.18 -7.12 -3.47
N PHE A 63 0.36 -6.68 -4.71
CA PHE A 63 -0.70 -6.07 -5.50
C PHE A 63 -1.12 -7.04 -6.61
N ARG A 64 -2.09 -7.89 -6.26
CA ARG A 64 -2.86 -8.83 -7.11
C ARG A 64 -2.25 -9.26 -8.44
N LYS A 65 -2.41 -8.48 -9.52
CA LYS A 65 -2.05 -8.88 -10.89
C LYS A 65 -1.30 -7.73 -11.54
N MET A 66 -0.25 -8.03 -12.31
CA MET A 66 0.44 -7.03 -13.13
C MET A 66 -0.47 -6.59 -14.28
N ASP A 67 -1.33 -5.62 -14.00
CA ASP A 67 -2.22 -4.95 -14.95
C ASP A 67 -1.98 -3.43 -14.88
N LEU A 68 -2.64 -2.65 -15.73
CA LEU A 68 -2.54 -1.18 -15.69
C LEU A 68 -2.98 -0.63 -14.32
N ASP A 69 -3.98 -1.27 -13.71
CA ASP A 69 -4.42 -0.98 -12.33
C ASP A 69 -3.26 -1.03 -11.31
N PHE A 70 -2.39 -2.04 -11.40
CA PHE A 70 -1.21 -2.16 -10.54
C PHE A 70 -0.21 -1.03 -10.79
N MET A 71 0.01 -0.66 -12.06
CA MET A 71 0.92 0.45 -12.39
C MET A 71 0.45 1.77 -11.78
N PHE A 72 -0.86 2.05 -11.82
CA PHE A 72 -1.42 3.25 -11.19
C PHE A 72 -1.27 3.22 -9.66
N HIS A 73 -1.58 2.10 -9.02
CA HIS A 73 -1.41 1.96 -7.56
C HIS A 73 0.06 2.11 -7.15
N MET A 74 0.99 1.51 -7.89
CA MET A 74 2.43 1.64 -7.65
C MET A 74 2.90 3.08 -7.86
N PHE A 75 2.40 3.76 -8.90
CA PHE A 75 2.71 5.18 -9.14
C PHE A 75 2.23 6.06 -7.99
N PHE A 76 0.99 5.86 -7.53
CA PHE A 76 0.44 6.61 -6.40
C PHE A 76 1.21 6.33 -5.11
N LEU A 77 1.51 5.07 -4.83
CA LEU A 77 2.33 4.67 -3.69
C LEU A 77 3.71 5.34 -3.74
N ALA A 78 4.43 5.24 -4.86
CA ALA A 78 5.74 5.87 -5.02
C ALA A 78 5.70 7.39 -4.81
N ARG A 79 4.71 8.06 -5.41
CA ARG A 79 4.57 9.52 -5.34
C ARG A 79 4.17 10.00 -3.95
N TYR A 80 3.14 9.41 -3.35
CA TYR A 80 2.59 9.90 -2.08
C TYR A 80 3.39 9.42 -0.88
N CYS A 81 3.99 8.22 -0.88
CA CYS A 81 4.93 7.84 0.17
C CYS A 81 6.11 8.82 0.21
N LYS A 82 6.68 9.14 -0.96
CA LYS A 82 7.77 10.13 -1.06
C LYS A 82 7.32 11.50 -0.54
N LEU A 83 6.16 11.99 -0.96
CA LEU A 83 5.65 13.29 -0.52
C LEU A 83 5.35 13.31 0.99
N LEU A 84 4.83 12.24 1.58
CA LEU A 84 4.60 12.16 3.02
C LEU A 84 5.91 12.18 3.80
N GLU A 85 6.89 11.38 3.37
CA GLU A 85 8.16 11.22 4.06
C GLU A 85 9.04 12.48 3.92
N GLU A 86 9.01 13.17 2.77
CA GLU A 86 9.79 14.39 2.53
C GLU A 86 9.15 15.68 3.04
N ASN A 87 7.83 15.86 2.86
CA ASN A 87 7.17 17.12 3.22
C ASN A 87 6.67 17.11 4.65
N SER A 88 5.93 16.05 5.02
CA SER A 88 5.20 16.01 6.29
C SER A 88 6.04 15.48 7.45
N PHE A 89 6.92 14.51 7.18
CA PHE A 89 7.74 13.82 8.18
C PHE A 89 9.24 14.06 7.99
N ARG A 90 9.62 15.24 7.50
CA ARG A 90 11.03 15.58 7.24
C ARG A 90 11.87 15.46 8.51
N GLY A 91 12.79 14.49 8.53
CA GLY A 91 13.65 14.21 9.68
C GLY A 91 12.98 13.40 10.82
N ARG A 92 11.72 12.99 10.66
CA ARG A 92 10.97 12.14 11.60
C ARG A 92 10.45 10.88 10.92
N THR A 93 11.36 10.12 10.30
CA THR A 93 11.05 8.86 9.60
C THR A 93 10.41 7.83 10.52
N ALA A 94 10.73 7.85 11.82
CA ALA A 94 10.09 7.00 12.82
C ALA A 94 8.57 7.25 12.93
N ASP A 95 8.13 8.51 12.98
CA ASP A 95 6.71 8.86 13.08
C ASP A 95 5.93 8.40 11.84
N PHE A 96 6.54 8.50 10.65
CA PHE A 96 5.97 7.97 9.41
C PHE A 96 5.84 6.44 9.45
N PHE A 97 6.87 5.74 9.93
CA PHE A 97 6.81 4.28 10.08
C PHE A 97 5.74 3.85 11.10
N TYR A 98 5.61 4.57 12.22
CA TYR A 98 4.54 4.33 13.18
C TYR A 98 3.15 4.53 12.58
N MET A 99 2.95 5.56 11.75
CA MET A 99 1.70 5.77 11.04
C MET A 99 1.38 4.60 10.10
N LEU A 100 2.36 4.09 9.36
CA LEU A 100 2.18 2.91 8.50
C LEU A 100 1.83 1.66 9.29
N LEU A 101 2.54 1.39 10.38
CA LEU A 101 2.28 0.27 11.27
C LEU A 101 0.90 0.36 11.93
N PHE A 102 0.48 1.57 12.32
CA PHE A 102 -0.83 1.81 12.89
C PHE A 102 -1.95 1.58 11.87
N GLY A 103 -1.79 2.09 10.64
CA GLY A 103 -2.73 1.82 9.55
C GLY A 103 -2.84 0.32 9.25
N ALA A 104 -1.71 -0.36 9.14
CA ALA A 104 -1.65 -1.80 8.90
C ALA A 104 -2.29 -2.62 10.05
N SER A 105 -2.04 -2.25 11.31
CA SER A 105 -2.61 -2.98 12.46
C SER A 105 -4.12 -2.80 12.57
N VAL A 106 -4.64 -1.59 12.34
CA VAL A 106 -6.08 -1.31 12.33
C VAL A 106 -6.77 -2.07 11.19
N LEU A 107 -6.25 -2.01 9.96
CA LEU A 107 -6.82 -2.74 8.83
C LEU A 107 -6.81 -4.25 9.06
N THR A 108 -5.71 -4.78 9.61
CA THR A 108 -5.61 -6.19 9.98
C THR A 108 -6.63 -6.55 11.06
N GLY A 109 -6.76 -5.74 12.11
CA GLY A 109 -7.74 -5.93 13.18
C GLY A 109 -9.17 -5.97 12.67
N ILE A 110 -9.53 -5.05 11.76
CA ILE A 110 -10.86 -5.02 11.13
C ILE A 110 -11.14 -6.32 10.37
N VAL A 111 -10.19 -6.81 9.57
CA VAL A 111 -10.39 -8.05 8.81
C VAL A 111 -10.40 -9.28 9.71
N LEU A 112 -9.59 -9.32 10.77
CA LEU A 112 -9.60 -10.43 11.73
C LEU A 112 -10.92 -10.48 12.49
N ILE A 113 -11.41 -9.34 13.01
CA ILE A 113 -12.69 -9.26 13.74
C ILE A 113 -13.86 -9.53 12.77
N GLY A 114 -13.86 -8.92 11.59
CA GLY A 114 -14.89 -9.11 10.56
C GLY A 114 -14.95 -10.54 10.03
N GLY A 115 -13.80 -11.22 9.95
CA GLY A 115 -13.69 -12.62 9.54
C GLY A 115 -14.17 -13.64 10.58
N MET A 116 -14.30 -13.24 11.86
CA MET A 116 -14.86 -14.08 12.92
C MET A 116 -16.39 -14.10 12.91
N ILE A 117 -17.04 -13.11 12.28
CA ILE A 117 -18.49 -13.00 12.21
C ILE A 117 -18.99 -13.76 10.96
N PRO A 118 -19.77 -14.84 11.11
CA PRO A 118 -20.12 -15.72 9.99
C PRO A 118 -20.90 -15.01 8.86
N TYR A 119 -21.73 -14.01 9.17
CA TYR A 119 -22.50 -13.25 8.18
C TYR A 119 -21.68 -12.23 7.38
N LEU A 120 -20.57 -11.72 7.95
CA LEU A 120 -19.67 -10.76 7.30
C LEU A 120 -18.46 -11.45 6.67
N SER A 121 -18.15 -12.69 7.08
CA SER A 121 -17.02 -13.46 6.60
C SER A 121 -16.99 -13.64 5.08
N GLU A 122 -18.13 -13.72 4.40
CA GLU A 122 -18.17 -13.86 2.93
C GLU A 122 -17.82 -12.55 2.21
N SER A 123 -18.24 -11.41 2.73
CA SER A 123 -17.88 -10.09 2.19
C SER A 123 -16.43 -9.74 2.47
N PHE A 124 -15.92 -10.07 3.66
CA PHE A 124 -14.50 -9.87 3.99
C PHE A 124 -13.57 -10.87 3.29
N ALA A 125 -14.05 -12.09 2.98
CA ALA A 125 -13.31 -13.02 2.13
C ALA A 125 -13.07 -12.46 0.72
N LYS A 126 -13.94 -11.55 0.23
CA LYS A 126 -13.73 -10.84 -1.04
C LYS A 126 -12.71 -9.70 -0.94
N ILE A 127 -12.33 -9.26 0.27
CA ILE A 127 -11.21 -8.31 0.47
C ILE A 127 -9.93 -9.14 0.54
N ILE A 128 -9.42 -9.48 -0.65
CA ILE A 128 -8.32 -10.43 -0.83
C ILE A 128 -6.96 -9.82 -0.44
N PHE A 129 -6.79 -8.51 -0.60
CA PHE A 129 -5.52 -7.79 -0.39
C PHE A 129 -5.72 -6.42 0.25
N LEU A 130 -4.92 -6.12 1.28
CA LEU A 130 -4.96 -4.86 2.03
C LEU A 130 -4.04 -3.77 1.44
N SER A 131 -3.18 -4.10 0.48
CA SER A 131 -2.24 -3.17 -0.17
C SER A 131 -2.94 -1.95 -0.77
N ASN A 132 -4.10 -2.16 -1.41
CA ASN A 132 -4.90 -1.08 -1.97
C ASN A 132 -5.45 -0.17 -0.86
N SER A 133 -6.01 -0.76 0.21
CA SER A 133 -6.52 -0.02 1.35
C SER A 133 -5.44 0.81 2.06
N LEU A 134 -4.24 0.27 2.20
CA LEU A 134 -3.11 1.01 2.77
C LEU A 134 -2.68 2.17 1.87
N THR A 135 -2.66 1.95 0.55
CA THR A 135 -2.37 3.02 -0.43
C THR A 135 -3.41 4.14 -0.34
N PHE A 136 -4.69 3.80 -0.25
CA PHE A 136 -5.77 4.77 -0.04
C PHE A 136 -5.62 5.53 1.29
N MET A 137 -5.23 4.85 2.37
CA MET A 137 -4.98 5.50 3.66
C MET A 137 -3.85 6.54 3.56
N MET A 138 -2.75 6.20 2.89
CA MET A 138 -1.63 7.13 2.67
C MET A 138 -2.04 8.34 1.82
N VAL A 139 -2.74 8.08 0.71
CA VAL A 139 -3.32 9.11 -0.17
C VAL A 139 -4.23 10.04 0.63
N TYR A 140 -5.08 9.48 1.49
CA TYR A 140 -6.01 10.22 2.31
C TYR A 140 -5.30 11.13 3.32
N VAL A 141 -4.32 10.60 4.06
CA VAL A 141 -3.55 11.39 5.02
C VAL A 141 -2.82 12.54 4.31
N TRP A 142 -2.19 12.24 3.17
CA TRP A 142 -1.50 13.25 2.37
C TRP A 142 -2.44 14.37 1.90
N SER A 143 -3.60 13.96 1.35
CA SER A 143 -4.66 14.84 0.86
C SER A 143 -5.17 15.80 1.93
N LYS A 144 -5.37 15.28 3.16
CA LYS A 144 -5.82 16.09 4.30
C LYS A 144 -4.79 17.08 4.81
N GLN A 145 -3.49 16.74 4.74
CA GLN A 145 -2.42 17.64 5.16
C GLN A 145 -2.17 18.76 4.15
N ASN A 146 -2.47 18.52 2.87
CA ASN A 146 -2.19 19.46 1.79
C ASN A 146 -3.45 19.84 0.99
N PRO A 147 -4.51 20.37 1.63
CA PRO A 147 -5.82 20.53 0.99
C PRO A 147 -5.85 21.59 -0.12
N PHE A 148 -4.88 22.50 -0.16
CA PHE A 148 -4.83 23.61 -1.14
C PHE A 148 -3.90 23.34 -2.33
N ILE A 149 -3.21 22.20 -2.36
CA ILE A 149 -2.30 21.87 -3.47
C ILE A 149 -3.13 21.40 -4.66
N HIS A 150 -2.97 22.09 -5.80
CA HIS A 150 -3.53 21.63 -7.07
C HIS A 150 -2.59 20.59 -7.68
N MET A 151 -3.15 19.43 -8.02
CA MET A 151 -2.42 18.35 -8.66
C MET A 151 -3.00 18.04 -10.03
N SER A 152 -2.12 17.80 -11.00
CA SER A 152 -2.52 17.27 -12.29
C SER A 152 -2.37 15.75 -12.29
N PHE A 153 -3.46 15.02 -12.53
CA PHE A 153 -3.39 13.60 -12.83
C PHE A 153 -2.96 13.42 -14.29
N LEU A 154 -1.76 12.85 -14.46
CA LEU A 154 -1.14 12.59 -15.77
C LEU A 154 -1.02 13.82 -16.69
N GLY A 155 -1.10 15.04 -16.13
CA GLY A 155 -1.08 16.29 -16.90
C GLY A 155 -2.39 16.63 -17.63
N LEU A 156 -3.44 15.81 -17.49
CA LEU A 156 -4.70 15.96 -18.21
C LEU A 156 -5.78 16.63 -17.36
N PHE A 157 -5.90 16.25 -16.09
CA PHE A 157 -6.92 16.78 -15.18
C PHE A 157 -6.28 17.42 -13.97
N THR A 158 -6.46 18.73 -13.80
CA THR A 158 -6.07 19.46 -12.59
C THR A 158 -7.20 19.38 -11.57
N PHE A 159 -6.95 18.77 -10.42
CA PHE A 159 -7.88 18.78 -9.29
C PHE A 159 -7.15 19.06 -7.99
N THR A 160 -7.91 19.56 -7.01
CA THR A 160 -7.37 19.84 -5.69
C THR A 160 -7.08 18.54 -4.95
N ALA A 161 -5.93 18.46 -4.26
CA ALA A 161 -5.49 17.30 -3.50
C ALA A 161 -6.56 16.74 -2.56
N ALA A 162 -7.46 17.57 -2.03
CA ALA A 162 -8.59 17.17 -1.19
C ALA A 162 -9.53 16.12 -1.84
N TYR A 163 -9.65 16.13 -3.17
CA TYR A 163 -10.53 15.23 -3.91
C TYR A 163 -9.84 13.94 -4.35
N LEU A 164 -8.53 13.81 -4.18
CA LEU A 164 -7.75 12.67 -4.66
C LEU A 164 -8.23 11.30 -4.14
N PRO A 165 -8.73 11.15 -2.90
CA PRO A 165 -9.30 9.89 -2.43
C PRO A 165 -10.66 9.54 -3.04
N TRP A 166 -11.32 10.50 -3.69
CA TRP A 166 -12.68 10.39 -4.21
C TRP A 166 -12.76 10.30 -5.74
N VAL A 167 -11.65 10.57 -6.43
CA VAL A 167 -11.47 10.43 -7.88
C VAL A 167 -10.96 9.03 -8.19
#